data_AF-A0A3M6QBJ3-F1
#
_entry.id   AF-A0A3M6QBJ3-F1
#
_cell.length_a   1.000
_cell.length_b   1.000
_cell.length_c   1.000
_cell.angle_alpha   90.00
_cell.angle_beta   90.00
_cell.angle_gamma   90.00
#
_symmetry.space_group_name_H-M   'P 1'
#
loop_
_entity.id
_entity.type
_entity.pdbx_description
1 polymer ?
#
loop_
_entity_poly.entity_id
_entity_poly.type
_entity_poly.pdbx_seq_one_letter_code
_entity_poly.pdbx_strand_id
1 'polypeptide(L)'
;MRRFATLSIPVVGILIVTSAWLTSSALQVISKPPLFIAPLLELTDTCVLPGAVSAQVPSSLQSACATGSASALVEQTLAQLPDPAQGPTARHAYEMGYTLPIPLLQLYEKNAHGHWQLQSERIASYVNTLRDTPRKAILYLFGTHFSTHAPLEAELANDEANLAHTQNGVLPVDDYMGSALYAWSVARTDNSLTTYRTQAIRAIVEEICQEKPETQEKIKGITLLGEVHQLFPNFATNTGYTEPYLISDYSPASVEGFRKFLQKEFGSLHALNTVMRASFANWDEVLPPHQSLLSNDAKLVDKVRHTHLDAYAHGRIPVSGWVFVPDAQAHADSRILVYVDGRQMARLRIDMGRQDVLEAKPEFGHRLVGWQTELDFRDWSSGEHQVDIYLQTPDFSLLHLSKKRVSVSTSQDLRASWNPGFKSLPKSAPASGTIPYWVDLPKENKFYLHNPLAEYWHIFRQKQVNDYLLHYKKIFDGTCLAKTPHYLHQIVPHTNPGWDAQKFAIQRSLRPQSDVRLGVSLYGQPGMSAAFMRELRAQGHKHYGVTEFHPLKPLSPEDLRATLDLHRNGGADFFSFFLEPVWQHRPVERAINPFSLSPGNPYKGSDQTFDSMRQLLQE
;
A
#
# COMPACT_ATOMS: atom_id res chain seq x y z
N MET A 1 6.32 -73.26 42.03
CA MET A 1 6.79 -73.04 43.41
C MET A 1 6.90 -71.54 43.66
N ARG A 2 6.31 -71.08 44.76
CA ARG A 2 6.23 -69.68 45.19
C ARG A 2 7.61 -69.01 45.32
N ARG A 3 7.68 -67.71 45.02
CA ARG A 3 8.30 -66.68 45.90
C ARG A 3 7.85 -65.26 45.50
N PHE A 4 7.29 -64.57 46.48
CA PHE A 4 7.03 -63.13 46.52
C PHE A 4 8.27 -62.39 47.02
N ALA A 5 8.47 -61.16 46.53
CA ALA A 5 9.06 -59.96 47.15
C ALA A 5 9.46 -59.02 45.99
N THR A 6 9.32 -57.69 45.98
CA THR A 6 8.84 -56.64 46.88
C THR A 6 8.80 -55.37 46.00
N LEU A 7 7.86 -54.45 46.25
CA LEU A 7 7.83 -53.13 45.58
C LEU A 7 9.14 -52.36 45.79
N SER A 8 9.57 -51.62 44.76
CA SER A 8 10.42 -50.45 44.91
C SER A 8 10.01 -49.37 43.92
N ILE A 9 9.77 -48.20 44.48
CA ILE A 9 9.43 -46.89 43.92
C ILE A 9 10.49 -46.48 42.87
N PRO A 10 10.16 -46.38 41.56
CA PRO A 10 10.53 -45.14 40.87
C PRO A 10 9.55 -44.73 39.74
N VAL A 11 8.28 -45.15 39.75
CA VAL A 11 7.36 -44.81 38.64
C VAL A 11 6.63 -43.48 38.86
N VAL A 12 6.50 -43.02 40.11
CA VAL A 12 5.83 -41.74 40.42
C VAL A 12 6.75 -40.54 40.20
N GLY A 13 8.08 -40.69 40.35
CA GLY A 13 9.05 -39.61 40.11
C GLY A 13 9.20 -39.25 38.63
N ILE A 14 9.10 -40.23 37.72
CA ILE A 14 9.26 -40.01 36.28
C ILE A 14 8.01 -39.33 35.69
N LEU A 15 6.81 -39.66 36.16
CA LEU A 15 5.56 -39.01 35.70
C LEU A 15 5.41 -37.56 36.20
N ILE A 16 5.98 -37.21 37.35
CA ILE A 16 5.97 -35.83 37.86
C ILE A 16 7.04 -34.97 37.16
N VAL A 17 8.21 -35.53 36.81
CA VAL A 17 9.25 -34.79 36.08
C VAL A 17 8.88 -34.58 34.60
N THR A 18 8.18 -35.53 33.95
CA THR A 18 7.69 -35.33 32.57
C THR A 18 6.49 -34.37 32.51
N SER A 19 5.62 -34.34 33.52
CA SER A 19 4.51 -33.38 33.58
C SER A 19 4.96 -31.96 33.97
N ALA A 20 6.03 -31.81 34.75
CA ALA A 20 6.65 -30.51 35.02
C ALA A 20 7.41 -29.95 33.78
N TRP A 21 8.05 -30.81 32.98
CA TRP A 21 8.69 -30.40 31.72
C TRP A 21 7.70 -30.13 30.58
N LEU A 22 6.56 -30.84 30.54
CA LEU A 22 5.48 -30.55 29.59
C LEU A 22 4.67 -29.31 29.98
N THR A 23 4.53 -28.99 31.28
CA THR A 23 3.89 -27.74 31.71
C THR A 23 4.83 -26.53 31.64
N SER A 24 6.16 -26.69 31.80
CA SER A 24 7.10 -25.59 31.51
C SER A 24 7.24 -25.31 30.01
N SER A 25 7.03 -26.31 29.15
CA SER A 25 7.00 -26.15 27.69
C SER A 25 5.65 -25.64 27.16
N ALA A 26 4.55 -25.87 27.90
CA ALA A 26 3.23 -25.28 27.60
C ALA A 26 3.06 -23.85 28.15
N LEU A 27 3.89 -23.45 29.13
CA LEU A 27 3.94 -22.08 29.67
C LEU A 27 4.96 -21.18 28.97
N GLN A 28 5.79 -21.73 28.08
CA GLN A 28 6.30 -20.97 26.93
C GLN A 28 5.20 -20.90 25.85
N VAL A 29 4.05 -20.32 26.22
CA VAL A 29 3.34 -19.49 25.25
C VAL A 29 4.40 -18.48 24.83
N ILE A 30 4.94 -18.61 23.62
CA ILE A 30 5.82 -17.60 23.03
C ILE A 30 4.98 -16.33 23.06
N SER A 31 5.15 -15.52 24.10
CA SER A 31 4.42 -14.27 24.23
C SER A 31 4.88 -13.43 23.06
N LYS A 32 3.98 -13.22 22.10
CA LYS A 32 4.30 -12.42 20.93
C LYS A 32 4.77 -11.06 21.41
N PRO A 33 5.79 -10.46 20.78
CA PRO A 33 6.27 -9.15 21.18
C PRO A 33 5.11 -8.15 21.20
N PRO A 34 5.15 -7.15 22.10
CA PRO A 34 4.22 -6.03 22.04
C PRO A 34 4.25 -5.39 20.66
N LEU A 35 3.08 -5.00 20.14
CA LEU A 35 3.00 -4.20 18.93
C LEU A 35 3.45 -2.77 19.25
N PHE A 36 4.39 -2.24 18.47
CA PHE A 36 4.85 -0.87 18.64
C PHE A 36 3.82 0.10 18.06
N ILE A 37 3.07 0.78 18.92
CA ILE A 37 2.11 1.81 18.53
C ILE A 37 2.89 3.12 18.38
N ALA A 38 2.98 3.63 17.16
CA ALA A 38 3.83 4.76 16.82
C ALA A 38 3.03 5.80 16.02
N PRO A 39 2.15 6.58 16.68
CA PRO A 39 1.36 7.60 16.01
C PRO A 39 2.27 8.58 15.25
N LEU A 40 1.90 8.92 14.03
CA LEU A 40 2.58 9.92 13.21
C LEU A 40 2.20 11.30 13.74
N LEU A 41 3.21 12.01 14.22
CA LEU A 41 3.08 13.34 14.78
C LEU A 41 3.62 14.35 13.77
N GLU A 42 2.74 15.14 13.19
CA GLU A 42 3.15 16.17 12.25
C GLU A 42 3.70 17.38 13.04
N LEU A 43 5.02 17.55 13.12
CA LEU A 43 5.69 18.57 13.98
C LEU A 43 6.32 19.73 13.19
N THR A 44 6.12 19.72 11.87
CA THR A 44 6.93 20.45 10.89
C THR A 44 6.76 21.96 10.99
N ASP A 45 5.59 22.47 11.30
CA ASP A 45 5.23 23.90 11.35
C ASP A 45 5.37 24.56 12.74
N THR A 46 6.06 23.90 13.67
CA THR A 46 6.15 24.35 15.07
C THR A 46 7.60 24.43 15.57
N CYS A 47 8.05 23.42 16.33
CA CYS A 47 9.36 23.40 16.97
C CYS A 47 10.49 23.02 16.02
N VAL A 48 10.19 22.26 14.97
CA VAL A 48 11.24 21.69 14.11
C VAL A 48 11.56 22.59 12.92
N LEU A 49 10.57 23.31 12.38
CA LEU A 49 10.76 24.32 11.33
C LEU A 49 9.95 25.60 11.65
N PRO A 50 10.39 26.39 12.66
CA PRO A 50 9.69 27.62 13.01
C PRO A 50 9.60 28.57 11.80
N GLY A 51 8.39 29.02 11.48
CA GLY A 51 8.13 29.96 10.37
C GLY A 51 7.89 29.34 9.00
N ALA A 52 7.83 28.00 8.87
CA ALA A 52 7.48 27.33 7.62
C ALA A 52 6.02 27.56 7.17
N VAL A 53 5.12 27.91 8.11
CA VAL A 53 3.72 28.24 7.87
C VAL A 53 3.32 29.41 8.79
N SER A 54 2.35 30.24 8.41
CA SER A 54 1.84 31.38 9.20
C SER A 54 1.07 30.98 10.47
N ALA A 55 1.41 29.86 11.12
CA ALA A 55 0.73 29.37 12.31
C ALA A 55 1.06 30.26 13.51
N GLN A 56 0.04 30.69 14.26
CA GLN A 56 0.24 31.41 15.52
C GLN A 56 0.68 30.43 16.61
N VAL A 57 1.98 30.19 16.71
CA VAL A 57 2.56 29.34 17.76
C VAL A 57 2.52 30.10 19.10
N PRO A 58 1.87 29.59 20.16
CA PRO A 58 1.84 30.25 21.47
C PRO A 58 3.26 30.48 22.03
N SER A 59 3.49 31.60 22.73
CA SER A 59 4.80 31.91 23.32
C SER A 59 5.31 30.85 24.29
N SER A 60 4.40 30.14 24.98
CA SER A 60 4.73 29.00 25.84
C SER A 60 5.31 27.83 25.04
N LEU A 61 4.76 27.54 23.86
CA LEU A 61 5.27 26.51 22.96
C LEU A 61 6.61 26.95 22.34
N GLN A 62 6.73 28.20 21.88
CA GLN A 62 8.00 28.74 21.38
C GLN A 62 9.13 28.60 22.41
N SER A 63 8.83 28.89 23.68
CA SER A 63 9.79 28.75 24.79
C SER A 63 10.18 27.30 25.02
N ALA A 64 9.25 26.35 24.89
CA ALA A 64 9.53 24.93 24.99
C ALA A 64 10.35 24.38 23.81
N CYS A 65 10.20 24.99 22.62
CA CYS A 65 11.00 24.67 21.44
C CYS A 65 12.38 25.36 21.44
N ALA A 66 12.67 26.26 22.39
CA ALA A 66 13.85 27.15 22.32
C ALA A 66 15.20 26.41 22.36
N THR A 67 15.22 25.15 22.80
CA THR A 67 16.40 24.28 22.75
C THR A 67 16.60 23.64 21.37
N GLY A 68 15.77 23.99 20.37
CA GLY A 68 15.76 23.37 19.05
C GLY A 68 15.25 21.93 19.10
N SER A 69 14.27 21.63 19.94
CA SER A 69 13.75 20.27 20.15
C SER A 69 12.22 20.31 20.32
N ALA A 70 11.52 19.39 19.66
CA ALA A 70 10.08 19.23 19.78
C ALA A 70 9.67 18.24 20.87
N SER A 71 10.60 17.75 21.69
CA SER A 71 10.34 16.67 22.64
C SER A 71 9.17 16.94 23.59
N ALA A 72 9.06 18.17 24.13
CA ALA A 72 7.94 18.54 24.99
C ALA A 72 6.59 18.46 24.27
N LEU A 73 6.55 18.89 22.99
CA LEU A 73 5.34 18.81 22.16
C LEU A 73 4.99 17.35 21.85
N VAL A 74 5.98 16.51 21.56
CA VAL A 74 5.79 15.06 21.37
C VAL A 74 5.17 14.43 22.62
N GLU A 75 5.76 14.61 23.79
CA GLU A 75 5.26 14.02 25.03
C GLU A 75 3.86 14.52 25.38
N GLN A 76 3.60 15.82 25.20
CA GLN A 76 2.26 16.38 25.46
C GLN A 76 1.21 15.86 24.46
N THR A 77 1.60 15.65 23.21
CA THR A 77 0.74 15.08 22.18
C THR A 77 0.41 13.63 22.46
N LEU A 78 1.41 12.82 22.83
CA LEU A 78 1.20 11.42 23.19
C LEU A 78 0.40 11.26 24.48
N ALA A 79 0.49 12.21 25.42
CA ALA A 79 -0.30 12.20 26.66
C ALA A 79 -1.82 12.30 26.45
N GLN A 80 -2.29 12.55 25.21
CA GLN A 80 -3.69 12.37 24.83
C GLN A 80 -4.15 10.90 24.92
N LEU A 81 -3.21 9.97 24.78
CA LEU A 81 -3.42 8.54 24.88
C LEU A 81 -2.84 8.02 26.21
N PRO A 82 -3.54 7.12 26.93
CA PRO A 82 -2.98 6.47 28.11
C PRO A 82 -1.67 5.75 27.78
N ASP A 83 -0.70 5.80 28.71
CA ASP A 83 0.52 5.01 28.57
C ASP A 83 0.18 3.53 28.75
N PRO A 84 0.36 2.67 27.73
CA PRO A 84 0.02 1.26 27.82
C PRO A 84 0.77 0.55 28.94
N ALA A 85 1.94 1.05 29.38
CA ALA A 85 2.68 0.49 30.50
C ALA A 85 1.90 0.51 31.83
N GLN A 86 0.89 1.39 31.96
CA GLN A 86 0.03 1.51 33.14
C GLN A 86 -1.23 0.64 33.06
N GLY A 87 -1.62 0.18 31.86
CA GLY A 87 -2.78 -0.69 31.66
C GLY A 87 -2.49 -2.15 32.03
N PRO A 88 -3.38 -2.85 32.76
CA PRO A 88 -3.11 -4.22 33.20
C PRO A 88 -2.91 -5.21 32.03
N THR A 89 -3.61 -5.00 30.92
CA THR A 89 -3.55 -5.82 29.71
C THR A 89 -2.64 -5.18 28.66
N ALA A 90 -2.81 -3.88 28.41
CA ALA A 90 -2.08 -3.13 27.38
C ALA A 90 -0.57 -3.23 27.55
N ARG A 91 -0.04 -3.25 28.78
CA ARG A 91 1.41 -3.34 29.05
C ARG A 91 2.08 -4.60 28.48
N HIS A 92 1.29 -5.64 28.21
CA HIS A 92 1.77 -6.90 27.61
C HIS A 92 1.50 -6.97 26.10
N ALA A 93 0.68 -6.05 25.58
CA ALA A 93 0.22 -6.05 24.20
C ALA A 93 0.84 -4.96 23.34
N TYR A 94 1.15 -3.81 23.93
CA TYR A 94 1.54 -2.60 23.23
C TYR A 94 2.75 -1.93 23.86
N GLU A 95 3.59 -1.35 23.02
CA GLU A 95 4.64 -0.41 23.43
C GLU A 95 4.34 0.92 22.72
N MET A 96 4.29 2.03 23.46
CA MET A 96 4.03 3.35 22.89
C MET A 96 5.33 4.06 22.49
N GLY A 97 5.37 4.53 21.25
CA GLY A 97 6.38 5.45 20.74
C GLY A 97 5.75 6.50 19.83
N TYR A 98 6.45 6.90 18.78
CA TYR A 98 5.94 7.86 17.80
C TYR A 98 6.59 7.65 16.43
N THR A 99 5.95 8.14 15.39
CA THR A 99 6.53 8.27 14.05
C THR A 99 6.87 9.74 13.83
N LEU A 100 8.14 10.02 13.54
CA LEU A 100 8.67 11.36 13.27
C LEU A 100 8.77 11.58 11.75
N PRO A 101 7.84 12.31 11.12
CA PRO A 101 7.95 12.69 9.72
C PRO A 101 9.04 13.75 9.54
N ILE A 102 9.89 13.56 8.54
CA ILE A 102 10.96 14.47 8.14
C ILE A 102 10.76 14.81 6.66
N PRO A 103 10.01 15.88 6.34
CA PRO A 103 9.84 16.35 4.97
C PRO A 103 11.17 16.81 4.36
N LEU A 104 11.72 15.98 3.48
CA LEU A 104 13.08 16.15 3.00
C LEU A 104 13.31 17.49 2.28
N LEU A 105 12.29 17.97 1.55
CA LEU A 105 12.38 19.23 0.81
C LEU A 105 12.15 20.47 1.68
N GLN A 106 11.51 20.34 2.84
CA GLN A 106 11.39 21.45 3.79
C GLN A 106 12.72 21.74 4.53
N LEU A 107 13.75 20.91 4.37
CA LEU A 107 15.06 21.16 4.98
C LEU A 107 15.88 22.23 4.24
N TYR A 108 15.36 22.73 3.12
CA TYR A 108 16.02 23.71 2.27
C TYR A 108 15.44 25.10 2.44
N GLU A 109 16.31 26.10 2.31
CA GLU A 109 15.94 27.51 2.22
C GLU A 109 16.84 28.21 1.20
N LYS A 110 16.35 29.30 0.59
CA LYS A 110 17.19 30.14 -0.26
C LYS A 110 18.15 30.95 0.60
N ASN A 111 19.43 30.90 0.27
CA ASN A 111 20.43 31.76 0.87
C ASN A 111 20.30 33.21 0.36
N ALA A 112 21.15 34.12 0.87
CA ALA A 112 21.14 35.53 0.47
C ALA A 112 21.36 35.77 -1.04
N HIS A 113 21.88 34.78 -1.77
CA HIS A 113 22.09 34.81 -3.22
C HIS A 113 20.98 34.10 -4.01
N GLY A 114 19.93 33.63 -3.34
CA GLY A 114 18.79 32.94 -3.95
C GLY A 114 19.02 31.45 -4.26
N HIS A 115 20.13 30.86 -3.82
CA HIS A 115 20.40 29.43 -4.02
C HIS A 115 19.85 28.59 -2.88
N TRP A 116 19.25 27.44 -3.20
CA TRP A 116 18.80 26.47 -2.20
C TRP A 116 19.99 25.88 -1.46
N GLN A 117 19.92 25.90 -0.14
CA GLN A 117 20.91 25.28 0.74
C GLN A 117 20.19 24.52 1.85
N LEU A 118 20.74 23.36 2.23
CA LEU A 118 20.31 22.64 3.42
C LEU A 118 20.53 23.51 4.66
N GLN A 119 19.56 23.51 5.56
CA GLN A 119 19.65 24.21 6.83
C GLN A 119 20.05 23.23 7.94
N SER A 120 21.29 23.33 8.41
CA SER A 120 21.81 22.48 9.48
C SER A 120 20.98 22.60 10.78
N GLU A 121 20.45 23.78 11.09
CA GLU A 121 19.61 23.97 12.28
C GLU A 121 18.29 23.20 12.21
N ARG A 122 17.69 23.10 11.01
CA ARG A 122 16.47 22.32 10.78
C ARG A 122 16.74 20.83 11.00
N ILE A 123 17.87 20.33 10.48
CA ILE A 123 18.31 18.93 10.65
C ILE A 123 18.60 18.64 12.13
N ALA A 124 19.39 19.50 12.78
CA ALA A 124 19.69 19.40 14.20
C ALA A 124 18.41 19.38 15.04
N SER A 125 17.36 20.10 14.63
CA SER A 125 16.10 20.12 15.38
C SER A 125 15.36 18.78 15.38
N TYR A 126 15.39 18.04 14.26
CA TYR A 126 14.89 16.66 14.21
C TYR A 126 15.72 15.72 15.09
N VAL A 127 17.06 15.83 15.04
CA VAL A 127 17.97 14.96 15.81
C VAL A 127 17.91 15.25 17.30
N ASN A 128 17.84 16.52 17.70
CA ASN A 128 17.59 16.95 19.07
C ASN A 128 16.25 16.40 19.59
N THR A 129 15.20 16.43 18.76
CA THR A 129 13.90 15.85 19.12
C THR A 129 14.01 14.35 19.41
N LEU A 130 14.76 13.59 18.60
CA LEU A 130 15.05 12.17 18.83
C LEU A 130 15.87 11.92 20.10
N ARG A 131 16.89 12.73 20.32
CA ARG A 131 17.75 12.65 21.52
C ARG A 131 16.96 12.92 22.79
N ASP A 132 16.19 14.00 22.81
CA ASP A 132 15.57 14.52 24.03
C ASP A 132 14.24 13.80 24.35
N THR A 133 13.54 13.27 23.34
CA THR A 133 12.31 12.49 23.57
C THR A 133 12.64 11.14 24.19
N PRO A 134 12.08 10.77 25.35
CA PRO A 134 12.40 9.52 26.02
C PRO A 134 11.85 8.28 25.28
N ARG A 135 10.83 8.46 24.44
CA ARG A 135 10.18 7.41 23.65
C ARG A 135 11.04 6.97 22.47
N LYS A 136 10.81 5.74 22.02
CA LYS A 136 11.38 5.22 20.77
C LYS A 136 10.62 5.78 19.56
N ALA A 137 11.24 5.76 18.39
CA ALA A 137 10.71 6.39 17.19
C ALA A 137 10.79 5.49 15.95
N ILE A 138 9.83 5.68 15.04
CA ILE A 138 10.00 5.39 13.61
C ILE A 138 10.38 6.70 12.92
N LEU A 139 11.43 6.70 12.11
CA LEU A 139 11.73 7.85 11.25
C LEU A 139 10.99 7.70 9.94
N TYR A 140 10.24 8.71 9.55
CA TYR A 140 9.59 8.75 8.26
C TYR A 140 10.23 9.82 7.39
N LEU A 141 11.09 9.41 6.45
CA LEU A 141 11.77 10.29 5.52
C LEU A 141 10.78 10.70 4.43
N PHE A 142 9.98 11.73 4.66
CA PHE A 142 8.83 12.09 3.83
C PHE A 142 9.26 12.76 2.51
N GLY A 143 8.79 12.21 1.40
CA GLY A 143 9.11 12.61 0.03
C GLY A 143 8.16 11.95 -0.99
N THR A 144 6.86 11.93 -0.68
CA THR A 144 5.79 11.38 -1.54
C THR A 144 5.42 12.34 -2.68
N HIS A 145 4.34 12.03 -3.40
CA HIS A 145 3.68 12.92 -4.36
C HIS A 145 2.88 14.04 -3.69
N PHE A 146 2.49 13.86 -2.43
CA PHE A 146 1.69 14.84 -1.69
C PHE A 146 2.60 15.98 -1.23
N SER A 147 2.18 17.22 -1.49
CA SER A 147 2.95 18.40 -1.11
C SER A 147 3.20 18.44 0.39
N THR A 148 4.42 18.81 0.73
CA THR A 148 4.78 19.19 2.10
C THR A 148 4.77 20.70 2.27
N HIS A 149 4.24 21.45 1.29
CA HIS A 149 4.28 22.91 1.23
C HIS A 149 5.70 23.49 1.30
N ALA A 150 6.71 22.73 0.84
CA ALA A 150 8.08 23.23 0.77
C ALA A 150 8.21 24.20 -0.42
N PRO A 151 8.71 25.44 -0.26
CA PRO A 151 8.80 26.39 -1.36
C PRO A 151 9.65 25.89 -2.56
N LEU A 152 10.60 24.98 -2.32
CA LEU A 152 11.41 24.31 -3.35
C LEU A 152 10.57 23.40 -4.28
N GLU A 153 9.44 22.84 -3.82
CA GLU A 153 8.59 21.95 -4.64
C GLU A 153 8.10 22.66 -5.91
N ALA A 154 7.62 23.90 -5.79
CA ALA A 154 7.13 24.67 -6.93
C ALA A 154 8.22 24.94 -7.98
N GLU A 155 9.47 25.18 -7.55
CA GLU A 155 10.59 25.41 -8.47
C GLU A 155 11.06 24.11 -9.12
N LEU A 156 11.06 23.00 -8.38
CA LEU A 156 11.35 21.66 -8.93
C LEU A 156 10.31 21.20 -9.94
N ALA A 157 9.03 21.57 -9.76
CA ALA A 157 7.95 21.25 -10.68
C ALA A 157 8.03 22.00 -12.02
N ASN A 158 8.86 23.03 -12.14
CA ASN A 158 9.12 23.72 -13.42
C ASN A 158 10.12 22.97 -14.31
N ASP A 159 10.83 21.98 -13.77
CA ASP A 159 11.75 21.11 -14.50
C ASP A 159 11.04 19.81 -14.86
N GLU A 160 10.74 19.61 -16.14
CA GLU A 160 10.06 18.41 -16.63
C GLU A 160 10.85 17.12 -16.30
N ALA A 161 12.17 17.19 -16.09
CA ALA A 161 12.96 16.03 -15.68
C ALA A 161 12.61 15.50 -14.28
N ASN A 162 11.90 16.30 -13.48
CA ASN A 162 11.36 15.89 -12.17
C ASN A 162 9.92 15.38 -12.24
N LEU A 163 9.24 15.49 -13.38
CA LEU A 163 7.83 15.15 -13.51
C LEU A 163 7.64 13.90 -14.38
N ALA A 164 6.61 13.12 -14.05
CA ALA A 164 6.23 11.93 -14.80
C ALA A 164 5.43 12.33 -16.03
N HIS A 165 5.61 11.62 -17.14
CA HIS A 165 4.89 11.91 -18.38
C HIS A 165 3.82 10.83 -18.63
N THR A 166 2.65 11.23 -19.09
CA THR A 166 1.71 10.33 -19.76
C THR A 166 2.04 10.17 -21.24
N GLN A 167 1.26 9.36 -21.93
CA GLN A 167 1.24 9.29 -23.39
C GLN A 167 1.06 10.67 -24.07
N ASN A 168 0.45 11.63 -23.37
CA ASN A 168 0.16 12.97 -23.89
C ASN A 168 1.19 14.04 -23.45
N GLY A 169 2.26 13.66 -22.76
CA GLY A 169 3.27 14.58 -22.24
C GLY A 169 3.26 14.69 -20.71
N VAL A 170 3.92 15.73 -20.19
CA VAL A 170 4.13 15.96 -18.76
C VAL A 170 2.81 15.96 -17.99
N LEU A 171 2.73 15.22 -16.88
CA LEU A 171 1.61 15.30 -15.97
C LEU A 171 1.62 16.67 -15.26
N PRO A 172 0.52 17.42 -15.30
CA PRO A 172 0.42 18.65 -14.53
C PRO A 172 0.38 18.37 -13.03
N VAL A 173 0.67 19.39 -12.23
CA VAL A 173 0.37 19.38 -10.80
C VAL A 173 -1.15 19.30 -10.62
N ASP A 174 -1.59 18.32 -9.85
CA ASP A 174 -3.01 18.07 -9.55
C ASP A 174 -3.34 18.58 -8.13
N ASP A 175 -4.60 18.48 -7.72
CA ASP A 175 -5.05 18.74 -6.35
C ASP A 175 -5.44 17.44 -5.66
N TYR A 176 -5.00 17.29 -4.42
CA TYR A 176 -5.47 16.24 -3.53
C TYR A 176 -5.88 16.85 -2.19
N MET A 177 -7.19 16.89 -1.96
CA MET A 177 -7.79 17.40 -0.72
C MET A 177 -7.39 18.84 -0.39
N GLY A 178 -7.26 19.70 -1.41
CA GLY A 178 -6.88 21.11 -1.25
C GLY A 178 -5.37 21.36 -1.13
N SER A 179 -4.55 20.35 -1.38
CA SER A 179 -3.08 20.45 -1.42
C SER A 179 -2.54 20.01 -2.77
N ALA A 180 -1.42 20.61 -3.20
CA ALA A 180 -0.78 20.24 -4.46
C ALA A 180 -0.35 18.76 -4.45
N LEU A 181 -0.65 18.05 -5.53
CA LEU A 181 -0.20 16.70 -5.81
C LEU A 181 0.77 16.76 -6.98
N TYR A 182 2.06 16.57 -6.69
CA TYR A 182 3.10 16.65 -7.69
C TYR A 182 3.35 15.27 -8.32
N ALA A 183 3.35 15.23 -9.65
CA ALA A 183 3.66 14.05 -10.42
C ALA A 183 5.16 13.73 -10.46
N TRP A 184 5.82 13.67 -9.31
CA TRP A 184 7.26 13.39 -9.24
C TRP A 184 7.65 12.12 -10.02
N SER A 185 8.60 12.24 -10.93
CA SER A 185 9.11 11.10 -11.67
C SER A 185 9.90 10.16 -10.76
N VAL A 186 9.62 8.87 -10.91
CA VAL A 186 10.38 7.76 -10.32
C VAL A 186 11.19 7.01 -11.39
N ALA A 187 11.26 7.55 -12.61
CA ALA A 187 11.88 6.89 -13.76
C ALA A 187 13.40 6.86 -13.71
N ARG A 188 14.00 7.80 -12.98
CA ARG A 188 15.44 8.08 -12.94
C ARG A 188 15.86 8.66 -11.60
N THR A 189 17.15 8.60 -11.29
CA THR A 189 17.71 9.04 -9.99
C THR A 189 18.75 10.17 -10.12
N ASP A 190 18.95 10.67 -11.34
CA ASP A 190 19.95 11.69 -11.71
C ASP A 190 19.28 13.04 -12.07
N ASN A 191 18.10 13.31 -11.51
CA ASN A 191 17.43 14.61 -11.60
C ASN A 191 17.60 15.46 -10.33
N SER A 192 17.18 16.72 -10.40
CA SER A 192 17.36 17.68 -9.31
C SER A 192 16.54 17.30 -8.06
N LEU A 193 15.31 16.80 -8.23
CA LEU A 193 14.50 16.28 -7.12
C LEU A 193 15.22 15.18 -6.33
N THR A 194 15.76 14.17 -7.03
CA THR A 194 16.47 13.06 -6.39
C THR A 194 17.75 13.53 -5.73
N THR A 195 18.43 14.51 -6.32
CA THR A 195 19.64 15.12 -5.76
C THR A 195 19.34 15.77 -4.41
N TYR A 196 18.31 16.61 -4.33
CA TYR A 196 17.91 17.27 -3.07
C TYR A 196 17.45 16.26 -2.02
N ARG A 197 16.66 15.24 -2.38
CA ARG A 197 16.25 14.19 -1.44
C ARG A 197 17.45 13.39 -0.92
N THR A 198 18.38 13.03 -1.80
CA THR A 198 19.59 12.27 -1.45
C THR A 198 20.48 13.08 -0.50
N GLN A 199 20.71 14.36 -0.79
CA GLN A 199 21.50 15.26 0.07
C GLN A 199 20.86 15.42 1.45
N ALA A 200 19.54 15.63 1.51
CA ALA A 200 18.81 15.73 2.77
C ALA A 200 18.94 14.46 3.63
N ILE A 201 18.71 13.28 3.04
CA ILE A 201 18.83 12.00 3.75
C ILE A 201 20.25 11.79 4.26
N ARG A 202 21.27 12.06 3.45
CA ARG A 202 22.68 11.95 3.89
C ARG A 202 22.96 12.83 5.08
N ALA A 203 22.55 14.10 5.03
CA ALA A 203 22.79 15.03 6.12
C ALA A 203 22.07 14.63 7.43
N ILE A 204 20.83 14.13 7.33
CA ILE A 204 20.11 13.56 8.50
C ILE A 204 20.88 12.36 9.08
N VAL A 205 21.31 11.42 8.23
CA VAL A 205 22.03 10.22 8.66
C VAL A 205 23.38 10.58 9.30
N GLU A 206 24.12 11.52 8.70
CA GLU A 206 25.38 12.01 9.24
C GLU A 206 25.19 12.62 10.63
N GLU A 207 24.18 13.48 10.81
CA GLU A 207 23.86 14.10 12.10
C GLU A 207 23.46 13.05 13.15
N ILE A 208 22.59 12.09 12.80
CA ILE A 208 22.20 11.00 13.70
C ILE A 208 23.41 10.14 14.08
N CYS A 209 24.35 9.90 13.17
CA CYS A 209 25.52 9.09 13.47
C CYS A 209 26.56 9.81 14.36
N GLN A 210 26.44 11.12 14.59
CA GLN A 210 27.21 11.83 15.61
C GLN A 210 26.62 11.69 17.01
N GLU A 211 25.34 11.34 17.11
CA GLU A 211 24.69 11.12 18.40
C GLU A 211 25.20 9.87 19.12
N LYS A 212 24.97 9.81 20.43
CA LYS A 212 25.38 8.66 21.23
C LYS A 212 24.57 7.39 20.85
N PRO A 213 25.12 6.18 21.08
CA PRO A 213 24.42 4.93 20.78
C PRO A 213 23.02 4.85 21.37
N GLU A 214 22.80 5.42 22.56
CA GLU A 214 21.48 5.43 23.22
C GLU A 214 20.42 6.19 22.40
N THR A 215 20.80 7.26 21.70
CA THR A 215 19.90 7.99 20.78
C THR A 215 19.66 7.18 19.52
N GLN A 216 20.71 6.58 18.95
CA GLN A 216 20.60 5.77 17.73
C GLN A 216 19.68 4.55 17.93
N GLU A 217 19.79 3.88 19.08
CA GLU A 217 18.98 2.71 19.45
C GLU A 217 17.49 3.02 19.68
N LYS A 218 17.11 4.30 19.86
CA LYS A 218 15.70 4.71 19.90
C LYS A 218 15.01 4.54 18.55
N ILE A 219 15.76 4.52 17.45
CA ILE A 219 15.21 4.40 16.11
C ILE A 219 14.88 2.93 15.83
N LYS A 220 13.59 2.59 15.90
CA LYS A 220 13.08 1.23 15.71
C LYS A 220 12.85 0.86 14.25
N GLY A 221 12.79 1.86 13.38
CA GLY A 221 12.57 1.69 11.95
C GLY A 221 12.68 2.98 11.17
N ILE A 222 12.92 2.86 9.87
CA ILE A 222 13.01 3.99 8.93
C ILE A 222 12.09 3.68 7.75
N THR A 223 11.08 4.51 7.50
CA THR A 223 10.24 4.43 6.29
C THR A 223 10.82 5.34 5.21
N LEU A 224 10.93 4.80 3.99
CA LEU A 224 11.58 5.47 2.87
C LEU A 224 10.55 6.22 2.00
N LEU A 225 10.68 7.55 1.92
CA LEU A 225 9.88 8.49 1.10
C LEU A 225 8.39 8.57 1.43
N GLY A 226 7.72 7.44 1.55
CA GLY A 226 6.28 7.32 1.73
C GLY A 226 5.61 6.62 0.55
N GLU A 227 4.32 6.85 0.30
CA GLU A 227 3.63 6.25 -0.85
C GLU A 227 4.26 6.64 -2.19
N VAL A 228 5.12 5.77 -2.71
CA VAL A 228 5.84 5.94 -3.98
C VAL A 228 5.35 4.92 -4.99
N HIS A 229 4.80 5.43 -6.08
CA HIS A 229 4.25 4.66 -7.19
C HIS A 229 4.33 5.49 -8.48
N GLN A 230 3.96 4.90 -9.62
CA GLN A 230 3.71 5.69 -10.81
C GLN A 230 2.42 6.50 -10.60
N LEU A 231 2.42 7.77 -11.03
CA LEU A 231 1.22 8.62 -10.94
C LEU A 231 0.41 8.56 -12.24
N PHE A 232 -0.82 9.04 -12.20
CA PHE A 232 -1.74 9.08 -13.34
C PHE A 232 -2.72 10.24 -13.16
N PRO A 233 -3.36 10.74 -14.24
CA PRO A 233 -4.27 11.88 -14.14
C PRO A 233 -5.45 11.62 -13.22
N ASN A 234 -5.87 12.65 -12.47
CA ASN A 234 -7.03 12.63 -11.57
C ASN A 234 -6.90 11.54 -10.49
N PHE A 235 -5.73 11.45 -9.84
CA PHE A 235 -5.38 10.38 -8.92
C PHE A 235 -6.50 10.04 -7.92
N ALA A 236 -7.13 11.06 -7.33
CA ALA A 236 -8.19 10.92 -6.33
C ALA A 236 -9.45 10.20 -6.83
N THR A 237 -9.78 10.31 -8.12
CA THR A 237 -11.06 9.84 -8.68
C THR A 237 -10.91 8.79 -9.77
N ASN A 238 -9.68 8.53 -10.22
CA ASN A 238 -9.40 7.78 -11.43
C ASN A 238 -8.51 6.55 -11.19
N THR A 239 -8.67 5.87 -10.04
CA THR A 239 -7.88 4.68 -9.68
C THR A 239 -8.28 3.41 -10.44
N GLY A 240 -9.44 3.39 -11.10
CA GLY A 240 -9.99 2.21 -11.77
C GLY A 240 -9.67 2.09 -13.27
N TYR A 241 -10.52 1.36 -14.00
CA TYR A 241 -10.31 0.93 -15.40
C TYR A 241 -10.98 1.83 -16.46
N THR A 242 -11.14 3.11 -16.14
CA THR A 242 -11.78 4.14 -16.95
C THR A 242 -10.96 4.51 -18.19
N GLU A 243 -11.67 4.89 -19.26
CA GLU A 243 -11.10 5.38 -20.52
C GLU A 243 -11.23 6.91 -20.62
N PRO A 244 -10.31 7.63 -21.29
CA PRO A 244 -9.11 7.12 -21.94
C PRO A 244 -8.06 6.63 -20.92
N TYR A 245 -7.43 5.49 -21.21
CA TYR A 245 -6.44 4.90 -20.33
C TYR A 245 -5.07 5.62 -20.40
N LEU A 246 -4.87 6.57 -19.49
CA LEU A 246 -3.61 7.32 -19.35
C LEU A 246 -2.86 6.86 -18.10
N ILE A 247 -1.57 6.56 -18.27
CA ILE A 247 -0.65 6.12 -17.21
C ILE A 247 0.72 6.78 -17.41
N SER A 248 1.54 6.84 -16.36
CA SER A 248 2.94 7.30 -16.45
C SER A 248 3.90 6.15 -16.15
N ASP A 249 5.12 6.09 -16.67
CA ASP A 249 5.92 7.22 -17.12
C ASP A 249 6.40 7.05 -18.58
N TYR A 250 6.08 7.99 -19.46
CA TYR A 250 6.49 8.05 -20.87
C TYR A 250 7.56 9.12 -21.14
N SER A 251 8.31 9.52 -20.11
CA SER A 251 9.41 10.47 -20.27
C SER A 251 10.48 9.87 -21.20
N PRO A 252 11.33 10.70 -21.82
CA PRO A 252 12.44 10.21 -22.63
C PRO A 252 13.30 9.15 -21.90
N ALA A 253 13.52 9.32 -20.59
CA ALA A 253 14.27 8.38 -19.76
C ALA A 253 13.57 7.01 -19.65
N SER A 254 12.24 6.99 -19.48
CA SER A 254 11.47 5.74 -19.44
C SER A 254 11.44 5.02 -20.78
N VAL A 255 11.29 5.74 -21.90
CA VAL A 255 11.30 5.16 -23.25
C VAL A 255 12.66 4.51 -23.54
N GLU A 256 13.76 5.23 -23.26
CA GLU A 256 15.11 4.68 -23.42
C GLU A 256 15.37 3.50 -22.47
N GLY A 257 14.97 3.64 -21.21
CA GLY A 257 15.11 2.60 -20.19
C GLY A 257 14.35 1.31 -20.55
N PHE A 258 13.17 1.43 -21.13
CA PHE A 258 12.37 0.29 -21.58
C PHE A 258 13.04 -0.45 -22.73
N ARG A 259 13.59 0.28 -23.70
CA ARG A 259 14.37 -0.32 -24.78
C ARG A 259 15.57 -1.10 -24.25
N LYS A 260 16.33 -0.53 -23.31
CA LYS A 260 17.46 -1.22 -22.65
C LYS A 260 17.01 -2.44 -21.86
N PHE A 261 15.86 -2.35 -21.17
CA PHE A 261 15.25 -3.47 -20.48
C PHE A 261 14.94 -4.62 -21.45
N LEU A 262 14.24 -4.34 -22.55
CA LEU A 262 13.91 -5.36 -23.56
C LEU A 262 15.16 -5.94 -24.24
N GLN A 263 16.18 -5.13 -24.51
CA GLN A 263 17.48 -5.61 -25.02
C GLN A 263 18.08 -6.66 -24.08
N LYS A 264 18.01 -6.43 -22.77
CA LYS A 264 18.49 -7.40 -21.77
C LYS A 264 17.61 -8.65 -21.70
N GLU A 265 16.29 -8.50 -21.69
CA GLU A 265 15.36 -9.62 -21.56
C GLU A 265 15.38 -10.56 -22.79
N PHE A 266 15.49 -10.00 -24.00
CA PHE A 266 15.41 -10.78 -25.24
C PHE A 266 16.76 -11.07 -25.89
N GLY A 267 17.82 -10.33 -25.55
CA GLY A 267 19.16 -10.45 -26.11
C GLY A 267 19.30 -10.04 -27.59
N SER A 268 18.23 -10.10 -28.39
CA SER A 268 18.24 -9.72 -29.81
C SER A 268 16.88 -9.17 -30.27
N LEU A 269 16.89 -8.31 -31.29
CA LEU A 269 15.67 -7.77 -31.89
C LEU A 269 14.84 -8.87 -32.57
N HIS A 270 15.50 -9.91 -33.11
CA HIS A 270 14.82 -11.06 -33.71
C HIS A 270 13.98 -11.82 -32.68
N ALA A 271 14.54 -12.07 -31.49
CA ALA A 271 13.81 -12.71 -30.39
C ALA A 271 12.61 -11.86 -29.95
N LEU A 272 12.78 -10.54 -29.81
CA LEU A 272 11.68 -9.63 -29.51
C LEU A 272 10.59 -9.69 -30.59
N ASN A 273 10.95 -9.51 -31.87
CA ASN A 273 10.01 -9.53 -32.99
C ASN A 273 9.23 -10.84 -33.06
N THR A 274 9.88 -11.97 -32.76
CA THR A 274 9.23 -13.28 -32.72
C THR A 274 8.14 -13.34 -31.65
N VAL A 275 8.43 -12.88 -30.43
CA VAL A 275 7.46 -12.90 -29.32
C VAL A 275 6.35 -11.87 -29.52
N MET A 276 6.70 -10.66 -29.97
CA MET A 276 5.75 -9.57 -30.18
C MET A 276 4.93 -9.72 -31.47
N ARG A 277 5.31 -10.67 -32.35
CA ARG A 277 4.83 -10.77 -33.74
C ARG A 277 4.91 -9.42 -34.46
N ALA A 278 6.02 -8.74 -34.23
CA ALA A 278 6.31 -7.43 -34.80
C ALA A 278 7.39 -7.55 -35.88
N SER A 279 7.68 -6.45 -36.55
CA SER A 279 8.72 -6.38 -37.59
C SER A 279 9.55 -5.11 -37.44
N PHE A 280 10.00 -4.84 -36.20
CA PHE A 280 10.92 -3.73 -35.92
C PHE A 280 12.21 -3.94 -36.70
N ALA A 281 12.66 -2.94 -37.44
CA ALA A 281 13.90 -2.99 -38.21
C ALA A 281 15.13 -2.73 -37.34
N ASN A 282 14.96 -1.97 -36.27
CA ASN A 282 16.00 -1.63 -35.29
C ASN A 282 15.37 -1.38 -33.91
N TRP A 283 16.20 -1.21 -32.88
CA TRP A 283 15.71 -0.98 -31.52
C TRP A 283 15.06 0.38 -31.31
N ASP A 284 15.37 1.39 -32.11
CA ASP A 284 14.83 2.75 -31.95
C ASP A 284 13.32 2.79 -32.25
N GLU A 285 12.84 1.91 -33.13
CA GLU A 285 11.42 1.70 -33.43
C GLU A 285 10.63 1.04 -32.28
N VAL A 286 11.32 0.45 -31.30
CA VAL A 286 10.66 -0.18 -30.15
C VAL A 286 10.26 0.90 -29.15
N LEU A 287 8.98 1.29 -29.20
CA LEU A 287 8.36 2.24 -28.27
C LEU A 287 7.47 1.51 -27.27
N PRO A 288 7.28 2.06 -26.05
CA PRO A 288 6.21 1.61 -25.17
C PRO A 288 4.84 1.65 -25.87
N PRO A 289 3.93 0.71 -25.58
CA PRO A 289 2.54 0.79 -26.04
C PRO A 289 1.90 2.09 -25.54
N HIS A 290 1.17 2.82 -26.39
CA HIS A 290 0.82 4.21 -26.09
C HIS A 290 -0.54 4.66 -26.63
N GLN A 291 -1.25 3.83 -27.40
CA GLN A 291 -2.52 4.25 -28.00
C GLN A 291 -3.58 3.16 -27.93
N SER A 292 -4.84 3.54 -27.82
CA SER A 292 -5.95 2.58 -27.97
C SER A 292 -6.14 2.26 -29.45
N LEU A 293 -6.26 0.97 -29.78
CA LEU A 293 -6.57 0.50 -31.13
C LEU A 293 -8.01 -0.04 -31.25
N LEU A 294 -8.84 0.16 -30.21
CA LEU A 294 -10.15 -0.48 -30.11
C LEU A 294 -11.17 0.05 -31.14
N SER A 295 -10.93 1.22 -31.73
CA SER A 295 -11.75 1.80 -32.80
C SER A 295 -11.14 1.65 -34.21
N ASN A 296 -9.98 0.99 -34.33
CA ASN A 296 -9.25 0.85 -35.58
C ASN A 296 -9.72 -0.36 -36.39
N ASP A 297 -9.45 -0.36 -37.70
CA ASP A 297 -9.72 -1.51 -38.56
C ASP A 297 -8.81 -2.71 -38.21
N ALA A 298 -9.31 -3.93 -38.42
CA ALA A 298 -8.60 -5.16 -38.04
C ALA A 298 -7.24 -5.33 -38.75
N LYS A 299 -7.11 -4.88 -40.00
CA LYS A 299 -5.86 -5.00 -40.77
C LYS A 299 -4.76 -4.11 -40.20
N LEU A 300 -5.11 -2.93 -39.72
CA LEU A 300 -4.21 -2.01 -39.04
C LEU A 300 -3.83 -2.59 -37.68
N VAL A 301 -4.81 -3.09 -36.92
CA VAL A 301 -4.58 -3.73 -35.62
C VAL A 301 -3.51 -4.81 -35.74
N ASP A 302 -3.59 -5.70 -36.74
CA ASP A 302 -2.60 -6.78 -36.88
C ASP A 302 -1.18 -6.29 -37.19
N LYS A 303 -1.03 -5.13 -37.84
CA LYS A 303 0.29 -4.56 -38.16
C LYS A 303 0.92 -3.81 -36.99
N VAL A 304 0.11 -3.09 -36.22
CA VAL A 304 0.58 -2.19 -35.15
C VAL A 304 0.10 -2.57 -33.76
N ARG A 305 -0.32 -3.83 -33.56
CA ARG A 305 -0.79 -4.38 -32.27
C ARG A 305 0.12 -4.03 -31.09
N HIS A 306 1.44 -4.03 -31.31
CA HIS A 306 2.44 -3.69 -30.29
C HIS A 306 2.30 -2.26 -29.73
N THR A 307 1.63 -1.36 -30.44
CA THR A 307 1.35 0.01 -29.96
C THR A 307 0.09 0.10 -29.08
N HIS A 308 -0.73 -0.96 -29.03
CA HIS A 308 -1.99 -0.93 -28.32
C HIS A 308 -1.81 -0.88 -26.81
N LEU A 309 -2.46 0.08 -26.16
CA LEU A 309 -2.63 0.13 -24.73
C LEU A 309 -4.07 0.52 -24.36
N ASP A 310 -4.64 -0.26 -23.47
CA ASP A 310 -5.79 0.06 -22.63
C ASP A 310 -5.55 -0.61 -21.25
N ALA A 311 -6.54 -0.56 -20.35
CA ALA A 311 -6.41 -1.15 -19.01
C ALA A 311 -6.27 -2.69 -19.00
N TYR A 312 -6.44 -3.36 -20.14
CA TYR A 312 -6.54 -4.81 -20.25
C TYR A 312 -5.53 -5.40 -21.26
N ALA A 313 -4.82 -4.55 -22.00
CA ALA A 313 -3.93 -4.91 -23.09
C ALA A 313 -2.84 -5.91 -22.67
N HIS A 314 -2.51 -5.96 -21.37
CA HIS A 314 -1.58 -6.91 -20.76
C HIS A 314 -2.14 -8.33 -20.57
N GLY A 315 -3.36 -8.61 -21.04
CA GLY A 315 -3.90 -9.97 -21.10
C GLY A 315 -4.70 -10.41 -19.88
N ARG A 316 -5.13 -9.48 -19.02
CA ARG A 316 -6.01 -9.79 -17.87
C ARG A 316 -7.34 -9.06 -17.98
N ILE A 317 -8.41 -9.77 -17.63
CA ILE A 317 -9.75 -9.20 -17.47
C ILE A 317 -10.10 -9.25 -15.98
N PRO A 318 -10.27 -8.11 -15.29
CA PRO A 318 -10.80 -8.11 -13.93
C PRO A 318 -12.27 -8.57 -13.94
N VAL A 319 -12.62 -9.39 -12.96
CA VAL A 319 -13.99 -9.79 -12.65
C VAL A 319 -14.22 -9.45 -11.18
N SER A 320 -15.11 -8.50 -10.93
CA SER A 320 -15.29 -7.94 -9.60
C SER A 320 -16.73 -7.52 -9.36
N GLY A 321 -17.08 -7.40 -8.09
CA GLY A 321 -18.40 -6.95 -7.69
C GLY A 321 -18.53 -6.90 -6.18
N TRP A 322 -19.78 -6.84 -5.74
CA TRP A 322 -20.15 -7.01 -4.35
C TRP A 322 -21.45 -7.79 -4.22
N VAL A 323 -21.62 -8.48 -3.09
CA VAL A 323 -22.85 -9.16 -2.72
C VAL A 323 -23.05 -9.11 -1.21
N PHE A 324 -24.27 -8.81 -0.79
CA PHE A 324 -24.63 -8.79 0.62
C PHE A 324 -25.45 -10.04 0.96
N VAL A 325 -24.94 -10.84 1.89
CA VAL A 325 -25.64 -11.99 2.48
C VAL A 325 -25.93 -11.63 3.94
N PRO A 326 -27.19 -11.43 4.34
CA PRO A 326 -27.53 -10.89 5.66
C PRO A 326 -27.07 -11.75 6.84
N ASP A 327 -27.24 -13.08 6.72
CA ASP A 327 -26.78 -14.00 7.77
C ASP A 327 -25.26 -14.11 7.77
N ALA A 328 -24.67 -13.93 8.96
CA ALA A 328 -23.24 -13.78 9.13
C ALA A 328 -22.45 -15.05 8.79
N GLN A 329 -22.99 -16.20 9.19
CA GLN A 329 -22.38 -17.50 8.97
C GLN A 329 -22.55 -17.92 7.50
N ALA A 330 -23.75 -17.77 6.97
CA ALA A 330 -24.04 -18.04 5.56
C ALA A 330 -23.17 -17.20 4.64
N HIS A 331 -22.95 -15.93 4.98
CA HIS A 331 -22.01 -15.08 4.27
C HIS A 331 -20.58 -15.65 4.27
N ALA A 332 -20.07 -16.02 5.45
CA ALA A 332 -18.71 -16.55 5.60
C ALA A 332 -18.49 -17.86 4.82
N ASP A 333 -19.55 -18.65 4.65
CA ASP A 333 -19.53 -19.92 3.92
C ASP A 333 -19.88 -19.80 2.43
N SER A 334 -20.50 -18.69 2.02
CA SER A 334 -20.86 -18.42 0.62
C SER A 334 -19.64 -18.13 -0.24
N ARG A 335 -19.72 -18.45 -1.54
CA ARG A 335 -18.63 -18.24 -2.51
C ARG A 335 -19.14 -17.63 -3.80
N ILE A 336 -18.32 -16.79 -4.43
CA ILE A 336 -18.55 -16.39 -5.82
C ILE A 336 -17.88 -17.39 -6.74
N LEU A 337 -18.63 -17.93 -7.71
CA LEU A 337 -18.08 -18.77 -8.76
C LEU A 337 -18.07 -17.99 -10.08
N VAL A 338 -16.94 -18.04 -10.78
CA VAL A 338 -16.80 -17.43 -12.11
C VAL A 338 -16.58 -18.54 -13.12
N TYR A 339 -17.38 -18.54 -14.18
CA TYR A 339 -17.29 -19.47 -15.30
C TYR A 339 -16.98 -18.74 -16.58
N VAL A 340 -16.19 -19.35 -17.46
CA VAL A 340 -15.96 -18.90 -18.84
C VAL A 340 -16.30 -20.05 -19.76
N ASP A 341 -17.25 -19.84 -20.68
CA ASP A 341 -17.77 -20.84 -21.62
C ASP A 341 -18.17 -22.17 -20.95
N GLY A 342 -18.77 -22.08 -19.76
CA GLY A 342 -19.19 -23.23 -18.97
C GLY A 342 -18.08 -23.92 -18.17
N ARG A 343 -16.83 -23.44 -18.21
CA ARG A 343 -15.73 -23.93 -17.37
C ARG A 343 -15.55 -23.02 -16.15
N GLN A 344 -15.52 -23.61 -14.95
CA GLN A 344 -15.23 -22.85 -13.74
C GLN A 344 -13.77 -22.35 -13.76
N MET A 345 -13.59 -21.04 -13.65
CA MET A 345 -12.30 -20.36 -13.64
C MET A 345 -11.90 -19.93 -12.23
N ALA A 346 -12.87 -19.57 -11.37
CA ALA A 346 -12.60 -19.14 -10.01
C ALA A 346 -13.69 -19.56 -9.02
N ARG A 347 -13.28 -19.67 -7.75
CA ARG A 347 -14.14 -19.83 -6.57
C ARG A 347 -13.60 -18.93 -5.46
N LEU A 348 -14.29 -17.81 -5.21
CA LEU A 348 -13.81 -16.70 -4.40
C LEU A 348 -14.59 -16.58 -3.09
N ARG A 349 -13.93 -16.05 -2.06
CA ARG A 349 -14.59 -15.56 -0.85
C ARG A 349 -15.17 -14.17 -1.11
N ILE A 350 -16.15 -13.79 -0.30
CA ILE A 350 -16.71 -12.45 -0.24
C ILE A 350 -16.08 -11.78 0.99
N ASP A 351 -14.82 -11.38 0.89
CA ASP A 351 -14.04 -10.93 2.05
C ASP A 351 -13.17 -9.71 1.75
N MET A 352 -13.58 -8.90 0.77
CA MET A 352 -12.95 -7.61 0.46
C MET A 352 -13.84 -6.45 0.88
N GLY A 353 -13.19 -5.36 1.33
CA GLY A 353 -13.90 -4.14 1.70
C GLY A 353 -14.45 -3.41 0.46
N ARG A 354 -15.59 -2.74 0.64
CA ARG A 354 -16.19 -1.86 -0.37
C ARG A 354 -16.67 -0.60 0.30
N GLN A 355 -15.79 0.40 0.35
CA GLN A 355 -16.05 1.65 1.06
C GLN A 355 -17.21 2.42 0.43
N ASP A 356 -17.28 2.45 -0.89
CA ASP A 356 -18.39 3.02 -1.67
C ASP A 356 -19.74 2.36 -1.32
N VAL A 357 -19.76 1.03 -1.16
CA VAL A 357 -20.96 0.30 -0.80
C VAL A 357 -21.34 0.57 0.65
N LEU A 358 -20.38 0.59 1.58
CA LEU A 358 -20.63 0.92 2.98
C LEU A 358 -21.24 2.32 3.14
N GLU A 359 -20.75 3.29 2.38
CA GLU A 359 -21.26 4.66 2.40
C GLU A 359 -22.68 4.76 1.82
N ALA A 360 -22.96 4.02 0.74
CA ALA A 360 -24.30 3.97 0.15
C ALA A 360 -25.29 3.09 0.93
N LYS A 361 -24.78 2.12 1.69
CA LYS A 361 -25.53 1.11 2.46
C LYS A 361 -24.98 0.94 3.89
N PRO A 362 -25.09 1.96 4.76
CA PRO A 362 -24.61 1.86 6.14
C PRO A 362 -25.26 0.71 6.93
N GLU A 363 -26.46 0.28 6.54
CA GLU A 363 -27.17 -0.84 7.14
C GLU A 363 -26.46 -2.19 6.98
N PHE A 364 -25.48 -2.32 6.08
CA PHE A 364 -24.65 -3.52 5.96
C PHE A 364 -23.60 -3.64 7.08
N GLY A 365 -23.40 -2.57 7.86
CA GLY A 365 -22.52 -2.54 9.02
C GLY A 365 -21.07 -2.93 8.67
N HIS A 366 -20.51 -3.89 9.39
CA HIS A 366 -19.10 -4.27 9.28
C HIS A 366 -18.84 -5.37 8.23
N ARG A 367 -19.85 -5.71 7.41
CA ARG A 367 -19.77 -6.81 6.45
C ARG A 367 -18.83 -6.47 5.29
N LEU A 368 -17.82 -7.30 5.07
CA LEU A 368 -17.02 -7.29 3.84
C LEU A 368 -17.89 -7.86 2.70
N VAL A 369 -18.24 -7.06 1.71
CA VAL A 369 -19.17 -7.48 0.64
C VAL A 369 -18.50 -7.65 -0.72
N GLY A 370 -17.25 -7.19 -0.85
CA GLY A 370 -16.50 -7.17 -2.08
C GLY A 370 -15.84 -8.52 -2.41
N TRP A 371 -15.63 -8.72 -3.70
CA TRP A 371 -14.87 -9.83 -4.25
C TRP A 371 -14.25 -9.43 -5.58
N GLN A 372 -13.09 -9.99 -5.92
CA GLN A 372 -12.50 -9.85 -7.25
C GLN A 372 -11.57 -11.01 -7.61
N THR A 373 -11.36 -11.20 -8.91
CA THR A 373 -10.34 -12.04 -9.52
C THR A 373 -9.93 -11.45 -10.86
N GLU A 374 -8.84 -11.95 -11.45
CA GLU A 374 -8.48 -11.67 -12.83
C GLU A 374 -8.55 -12.95 -13.67
N LEU A 375 -9.06 -12.85 -14.89
CA LEU A 375 -9.04 -13.91 -15.89
C LEU A 375 -7.86 -13.69 -16.84
N ASP A 376 -7.02 -14.71 -17.00
CA ASP A 376 -5.96 -14.73 -18.03
C ASP A 376 -6.58 -15.04 -19.38
N PHE A 377 -6.61 -14.06 -20.29
CA PHE A 377 -7.14 -14.28 -21.65
C PHE A 377 -6.06 -14.43 -22.71
N ARG A 378 -4.78 -14.42 -22.33
CA ARG A 378 -3.66 -14.47 -23.29
C ARG A 378 -3.68 -15.71 -24.17
N ASP A 379 -4.17 -16.82 -23.61
CA ASP A 379 -4.29 -18.12 -24.26
C ASP A 379 -5.73 -18.45 -24.69
N TRP A 380 -6.65 -17.48 -24.67
CA TRP A 380 -7.99 -17.69 -25.20
C TRP A 380 -7.97 -17.64 -26.73
N SER A 381 -8.87 -18.39 -27.35
CA SER A 381 -9.15 -18.26 -28.77
C SER A 381 -9.71 -16.87 -29.07
N SER A 382 -9.27 -16.23 -30.15
CA SER A 382 -9.92 -15.00 -30.60
C SER A 382 -11.40 -15.25 -30.93
N GLY A 383 -12.31 -14.40 -30.44
CA GLY A 383 -13.76 -14.55 -30.62
C GLY A 383 -14.58 -14.10 -29.42
N GLU A 384 -15.87 -14.44 -29.45
CA GLU A 384 -16.81 -14.19 -28.34
C GLU A 384 -16.68 -15.27 -27.26
N HIS A 385 -16.74 -14.83 -26.00
CA HIS A 385 -16.76 -15.67 -24.81
C HIS A 385 -17.91 -15.25 -23.89
N GLN A 386 -18.46 -16.22 -23.15
CA GLN A 386 -19.46 -15.97 -22.13
C GLN A 386 -18.83 -16.10 -20.74
N VAL A 387 -18.99 -15.07 -19.91
CA VAL A 387 -18.58 -15.07 -18.50
C VAL A 387 -19.83 -15.10 -17.62
N ASP A 388 -20.00 -16.16 -16.83
CA ASP A 388 -21.12 -16.31 -15.90
C ASP A 388 -20.64 -16.22 -14.45
N ILE A 389 -21.39 -15.50 -13.63
CA ILE A 389 -21.09 -15.25 -12.23
C ILE A 389 -22.24 -15.79 -11.37
N TYR A 390 -21.89 -16.62 -10.40
CA TYR A 390 -22.82 -17.24 -9.47
C TYR A 390 -22.47 -16.95 -8.02
N LEU A 391 -23.49 -16.85 -7.16
CA LEU A 391 -23.36 -17.02 -5.73
C LEU A 391 -23.65 -18.50 -5.39
N GLN A 392 -22.67 -19.18 -4.81
CA GLN A 392 -22.85 -20.46 -4.15
C GLN A 392 -23.19 -20.22 -2.68
N THR A 393 -24.37 -20.68 -2.28
CA THR A 393 -24.84 -20.65 -0.88
C THR A 393 -24.23 -21.80 -0.06
N PRO A 394 -24.34 -21.79 1.28
CA PRO A 394 -23.72 -22.81 2.13
C PRO A 394 -24.21 -24.25 1.87
N ASP A 395 -25.45 -24.41 1.40
CA ASP A 395 -26.04 -25.70 0.98
C ASP A 395 -25.64 -26.12 -0.44
N PHE A 396 -24.66 -25.43 -1.04
CA PHE A 396 -24.16 -25.62 -2.40
C PHE A 396 -25.15 -25.29 -3.53
N SER A 397 -26.32 -24.73 -3.22
CA SER A 397 -27.22 -24.18 -4.23
C SER A 397 -26.57 -23.02 -4.97
N LEU A 398 -26.87 -22.87 -6.26
CA LEU A 398 -26.31 -21.81 -7.10
C LEU A 398 -27.38 -20.79 -7.47
N LEU A 399 -27.08 -19.52 -7.20
CA LEU A 399 -27.86 -18.38 -7.65
C LEU A 399 -27.09 -17.64 -8.74
N HIS A 400 -27.68 -17.55 -9.93
CA HIS A 400 -27.08 -16.85 -11.07
C HIS A 400 -27.19 -15.34 -10.86
N LEU A 401 -26.05 -14.66 -10.75
CA LEU A 401 -25.96 -13.22 -10.51
C LEU A 401 -25.89 -12.45 -11.83
N SER A 402 -25.03 -12.88 -12.75
CA SER A 402 -24.83 -12.16 -14.00
C SER A 402 -24.24 -13.03 -15.08
N LYS A 403 -24.62 -12.73 -16.31
CA LYS A 403 -24.02 -13.23 -17.54
C LYS A 403 -23.45 -12.04 -18.30
N LYS A 404 -22.19 -12.15 -18.73
CA LYS A 404 -21.51 -11.16 -19.56
C LYS A 404 -21.04 -11.78 -20.86
N ARG A 405 -21.24 -11.09 -21.98
CA ARG A 405 -20.56 -11.42 -23.24
C ARG A 405 -19.36 -10.52 -23.44
N VAL A 406 -18.22 -11.10 -23.81
CA VAL A 406 -16.99 -10.38 -24.10
C VAL A 406 -16.36 -10.92 -25.37
N SER A 407 -15.60 -10.09 -26.06
CA SER A 407 -14.87 -10.52 -27.25
C SER A 407 -13.38 -10.30 -27.05
N VAL A 408 -12.56 -11.29 -27.42
CA VAL A 408 -11.11 -11.19 -27.28
C VAL A 408 -10.42 -11.31 -28.64
N SER A 409 -9.33 -10.58 -28.81
CA SER A 409 -8.38 -10.78 -29.91
C SER A 409 -6.99 -11.01 -29.34
N THR A 410 -6.53 -12.25 -29.46
CA THR A 410 -5.18 -12.68 -29.07
C THR A 410 -4.30 -12.81 -30.31
N SER A 411 -2.99 -12.78 -30.11
CA SER A 411 -2.03 -12.97 -31.20
C SER A 411 -1.94 -14.42 -31.67
N GLN A 412 -2.54 -15.40 -30.98
CA GLN A 412 -2.52 -16.80 -31.42
C GLN A 412 -3.25 -16.95 -32.76
N ASP A 413 -2.62 -17.66 -33.70
CA ASP A 413 -3.08 -17.76 -35.09
C ASP A 413 -4.55 -18.19 -35.20
N LEU A 414 -5.25 -17.52 -36.12
CA LEU A 414 -6.56 -17.86 -36.70
C LEU A 414 -6.60 -19.25 -37.39
N ARG A 415 -5.78 -20.23 -36.97
CA ARG A 415 -5.72 -21.58 -37.55
C ARG A 415 -5.77 -22.73 -36.55
N ALA A 416 -5.80 -22.47 -35.25
CA ALA A 416 -6.25 -23.47 -34.28
C ALA A 416 -7.54 -22.94 -33.65
N SER A 417 -8.68 -23.39 -34.18
CA SER A 417 -9.97 -23.27 -33.50
C SER A 417 -9.90 -24.08 -32.20
N TRP A 418 -9.27 -23.54 -31.15
CA TRP A 418 -9.60 -23.97 -29.81
C TRP A 418 -10.95 -23.36 -29.48
N ASN A 419 -12.00 -23.97 -30.01
CA ASN A 419 -13.34 -23.81 -29.47
C ASN A 419 -13.36 -24.73 -28.25
N PRO A 420 -13.25 -24.23 -27.00
CA PRO A 420 -13.26 -25.11 -25.84
C PRO A 420 -14.55 -25.93 -25.73
N GLY A 421 -15.54 -25.65 -26.61
CA GLY A 421 -16.87 -26.18 -26.57
C GLY A 421 -17.57 -25.53 -25.40
N PHE A 422 -18.63 -24.77 -25.66
CA PHE A 422 -19.45 -24.28 -24.56
C PHE A 422 -19.89 -25.48 -23.72
N LYS A 423 -19.39 -25.57 -22.48
CA LYS A 423 -19.80 -26.63 -21.56
C LYS A 423 -21.14 -26.28 -20.97
N SER A 424 -21.95 -27.29 -20.67
CA SER A 424 -23.21 -27.06 -19.95
C SER A 424 -22.92 -26.37 -18.62
N LEU A 425 -23.55 -25.22 -18.40
CA LEU A 425 -23.51 -24.53 -17.11
C LEU A 425 -24.20 -25.37 -16.03
N PRO A 426 -23.79 -25.23 -14.76
CA PRO A 426 -24.46 -25.92 -13.67
C PRO A 426 -25.91 -25.43 -13.52
N LYS A 427 -26.78 -26.29 -13.00
CA LYS A 427 -28.16 -25.91 -12.69
C LYS A 427 -28.15 -24.83 -11.61
N SER A 428 -28.88 -23.73 -11.85
CA SER A 428 -28.96 -22.59 -10.95
C SER A 428 -30.37 -22.00 -10.93
N ALA A 429 -30.73 -21.34 -9.84
CA ALA A 429 -31.88 -20.42 -9.80
C ALA A 429 -31.41 -18.99 -10.14
N PRO A 430 -32.28 -18.11 -10.66
CA PRO A 430 -31.95 -16.69 -10.71
C PRO A 430 -31.77 -16.16 -9.29
N ALA A 431 -30.82 -15.25 -9.07
CA ALA A 431 -30.79 -14.49 -7.83
C ALA A 431 -32.08 -13.66 -7.71
N SER A 432 -32.96 -14.01 -6.77
CA SER A 432 -34.18 -13.26 -6.50
C SER A 432 -33.84 -11.85 -5.99
N GLY A 433 -34.77 -10.91 -6.11
CA GLY A 433 -34.61 -9.53 -5.61
C GLY A 433 -34.38 -9.38 -4.10
N THR A 434 -34.19 -10.49 -3.36
CA THR A 434 -33.92 -10.56 -1.93
C THR A 434 -32.44 -10.50 -1.57
N ILE A 435 -31.52 -10.68 -2.54
CA ILE A 435 -30.07 -10.57 -2.30
C ILE A 435 -29.56 -9.33 -3.02
N PRO A 436 -29.11 -8.29 -2.30
CA PRO A 436 -28.46 -7.13 -2.92
C PRO A 436 -27.08 -7.52 -3.46
N TYR A 437 -26.82 -7.21 -4.74
CA TYR A 437 -25.52 -7.43 -5.37
C TYR A 437 -25.30 -6.48 -6.55
N TRP A 438 -24.05 -6.40 -6.99
CA TRP A 438 -23.68 -5.79 -8.27
C TRP A 438 -22.42 -6.45 -8.83
N VAL A 439 -22.34 -6.59 -10.16
CA VAL A 439 -21.14 -7.05 -10.87
C VAL A 439 -20.57 -5.87 -11.65
N ASP A 440 -19.41 -5.38 -11.22
CA ASP A 440 -18.75 -4.20 -11.77
C ASP A 440 -18.12 -4.49 -13.14
N LEU A 441 -17.37 -5.59 -13.21
CA LEU A 441 -16.57 -6.03 -14.36
C LEU A 441 -16.70 -7.55 -14.56
N PRO A 442 -16.57 -8.05 -15.80
CA PRO A 442 -16.37 -7.29 -17.03
C PRO A 442 -17.64 -6.55 -17.48
N LYS A 443 -17.48 -5.54 -18.34
CA LYS A 443 -18.61 -4.86 -18.98
C LYS A 443 -19.19 -5.72 -20.11
N GLU A 444 -20.50 -5.61 -20.32
CA GLU A 444 -21.20 -6.32 -21.39
C GLU A 444 -20.69 -5.87 -22.77
N ASN A 445 -20.49 -6.82 -23.68
CA ASN A 445 -20.01 -6.62 -25.05
C ASN A 445 -18.66 -5.86 -25.14
N LYS A 446 -17.82 -5.95 -24.10
CA LYS A 446 -16.48 -5.34 -24.13
C LYS A 446 -15.56 -6.15 -25.05
N PHE A 447 -14.83 -5.45 -25.92
CA PHE A 447 -13.75 -5.99 -26.72
C PHE A 447 -12.40 -5.83 -25.99
N TYR A 448 -11.61 -6.89 -25.95
CA TYR A 448 -10.31 -6.97 -25.31
C TYR A 448 -9.25 -7.34 -26.34
N LEU A 449 -8.23 -6.50 -26.50
CA LEU A 449 -7.17 -6.68 -27.47
C LEU A 449 -5.85 -6.95 -26.74
N HIS A 450 -5.32 -8.17 -26.86
CA HIS A 450 -4.05 -8.51 -26.23
C HIS A 450 -2.88 -7.89 -26.99
N ASN A 451 -2.00 -7.21 -26.25
CA ASN A 451 -0.68 -6.76 -26.67
C ASN A 451 0.39 -7.32 -25.71
N PRO A 452 1.21 -8.30 -26.14
CA PRO A 452 2.28 -8.85 -25.31
C PRO A 452 3.28 -7.79 -24.80
N LEU A 453 3.51 -6.72 -25.56
CA LEU A 453 4.45 -5.66 -25.16
C LEU A 453 3.95 -4.86 -23.93
N ALA A 454 2.63 -4.80 -23.72
CA ALA A 454 2.04 -4.12 -22.56
C ALA A 454 2.42 -4.82 -21.24
N GLU A 455 2.52 -6.15 -21.21
CA GLU A 455 2.97 -6.89 -20.03
C GLU A 455 4.40 -6.48 -19.64
N TYR A 456 5.33 -6.44 -20.59
CA TYR A 456 6.70 -6.00 -20.35
C TYR A 456 6.78 -4.53 -19.95
N TRP A 457 5.89 -3.69 -20.50
CA TRP A 457 5.81 -2.28 -20.11
C TRP A 457 5.42 -2.12 -18.64
N HIS A 458 4.40 -2.84 -18.18
CA HIS A 458 4.03 -2.83 -16.76
C HIS A 458 5.13 -3.41 -15.86
N ILE A 459 5.81 -4.48 -16.27
CA ILE A 459 6.95 -5.04 -15.52
C ILE A 459 8.08 -4.01 -15.39
N PHE A 460 8.41 -3.31 -16.47
CA PHE A 460 9.44 -2.27 -16.45
C PHE A 460 9.04 -1.10 -15.53
N ARG A 461 7.80 -0.62 -15.60
CA ARG A 461 7.29 0.44 -14.73
C ARG A 461 7.34 0.04 -13.25
N GLN A 462 7.02 -1.22 -12.95
CA GLN A 462 7.16 -1.79 -11.60
C GLN A 462 8.61 -1.82 -11.12
N LYS A 463 9.54 -2.14 -12.04
CA LYS A 463 10.97 -2.11 -11.74
C LYS A 463 11.45 -0.68 -11.45
N GLN A 464 10.99 0.33 -12.18
CA GLN A 464 11.36 1.74 -11.93
C GLN A 464 10.99 2.17 -10.50
N VAL A 465 9.75 1.94 -10.06
CA VAL A 465 9.31 2.27 -8.69
C VAL A 465 10.20 1.58 -7.66
N ASN A 466 10.44 0.29 -7.83
CA ASN A 466 11.26 -0.49 -6.90
C ASN A 466 12.70 0.00 -6.86
N ASP A 467 13.33 0.24 -8.01
CA ASP A 467 14.72 0.68 -8.08
C ASP A 467 14.90 2.09 -7.52
N TYR A 468 13.92 2.97 -7.72
CA TYR A 468 13.91 4.30 -7.13
C TYR A 468 13.89 4.24 -5.60
N LEU A 469 13.06 3.38 -5.00
CA LEU A 469 13.06 3.15 -3.55
C LEU A 469 14.38 2.56 -3.04
N LEU A 470 14.93 1.57 -3.77
CA LEU A 470 16.20 0.94 -3.40
C LEU A 470 17.41 1.87 -3.57
N HIS A 471 17.33 2.90 -4.42
CA HIS A 471 18.34 3.96 -4.49
C HIS A 471 18.49 4.67 -3.14
N TYR A 472 17.38 5.02 -2.48
CA TYR A 472 17.42 5.66 -1.17
C TYR A 472 17.85 4.71 -0.06
N LYS A 473 17.46 3.42 -0.11
CA LYS A 473 17.97 2.43 0.84
C LYS A 473 19.51 2.36 0.85
N LYS A 474 20.15 2.46 -0.32
CA LYS A 474 21.61 2.36 -0.43
C LYS A 474 22.36 3.48 0.29
N ILE A 475 21.70 4.60 0.59
CA ILE A 475 22.31 5.71 1.35
C ILE A 475 22.71 5.25 2.77
N PHE A 476 22.03 4.23 3.31
CA PHE A 476 22.27 3.69 4.65
C PHE A 476 23.37 2.63 4.69
N ASP A 477 23.84 2.13 3.54
CA ASP A 477 24.86 1.10 3.51
C ASP A 477 26.17 1.66 4.10
N GLY A 478 26.70 1.01 5.15
CA GLY A 478 27.93 1.42 5.83
C GLY A 478 27.78 2.54 6.87
N THR A 479 26.56 2.99 7.16
CA THR A 479 26.31 4.01 8.22
C THR A 479 25.92 3.36 9.55
N CYS A 480 25.81 4.14 10.63
CA CYS A 480 25.36 3.67 11.93
C CYS A 480 23.93 3.07 11.90
N LEU A 481 23.12 3.47 10.90
CA LEU A 481 21.73 3.03 10.73
C LEU A 481 21.59 1.84 9.78
N ALA A 482 22.69 1.28 9.25
CA ALA A 482 22.65 0.18 8.29
C ALA A 482 21.88 -1.07 8.78
N LYS A 483 21.87 -1.31 10.10
CA LYS A 483 21.16 -2.45 10.73
C LYS A 483 19.76 -2.10 11.21
N THR A 484 19.38 -0.82 11.17
CA THR A 484 18.03 -0.39 11.49
C THR A 484 17.07 -0.93 10.42
N PRO A 485 15.91 -1.49 10.79
CA PRO A 485 14.95 -1.95 9.79
C PRO A 485 14.48 -0.82 8.88
N HIS A 486 14.60 -1.02 7.56
CA HIS A 486 14.10 -0.09 6.54
C HIS A 486 12.79 -0.63 5.96
N TYR A 487 11.81 0.24 5.81
CA TYR A 487 10.49 -0.10 5.30
C TYR A 487 10.23 0.69 4.01
N LEU A 488 9.77 -0.04 2.99
CA LEU A 488 9.05 0.59 1.88
C LEU A 488 7.73 1.15 2.41
N HIS A 489 7.04 1.97 1.63
CA HIS A 489 5.72 2.46 2.00
C HIS A 489 4.85 2.41 0.75
N GLN A 490 3.85 1.53 0.78
CA GLN A 490 3.06 1.20 -0.40
C GLN A 490 1.57 1.23 -0.09
N ILE A 491 0.83 1.91 -0.97
CA ILE A 491 -0.62 1.72 -1.12
C ILE A 491 -0.86 0.31 -1.70
N VAL A 492 -1.95 -0.36 -1.37
CA VAL A 492 -2.19 -1.75 -1.83
C VAL A 492 -3.47 -1.83 -2.67
N PRO A 493 -3.41 -1.56 -4.00
CA PRO A 493 -4.62 -1.45 -4.83
C PRO A 493 -5.47 -2.72 -4.87
N HIS A 494 -4.86 -3.90 -4.82
CA HIS A 494 -5.58 -5.18 -4.92
C HIS A 494 -6.49 -5.47 -3.71
N THR A 495 -6.42 -4.69 -2.63
CA THR A 495 -7.33 -4.82 -1.49
C THR A 495 -8.59 -3.97 -1.67
N ASN A 496 -8.62 -3.12 -2.70
CA ASN A 496 -9.73 -2.25 -3.07
C ASN A 496 -10.33 -2.73 -4.40
N PRO A 497 -11.43 -3.51 -4.40
CA PRO A 497 -12.03 -4.01 -5.62
C PRO A 497 -12.39 -2.86 -6.58
N GLY A 498 -11.99 -2.98 -7.84
CA GLY A 498 -12.23 -1.97 -8.87
C GLY A 498 -11.08 -0.98 -9.08
N TRP A 499 -10.04 -1.01 -8.24
CA TRP A 499 -8.79 -0.30 -8.54
C TRP A 499 -7.94 -1.08 -9.53
N ASP A 500 -7.33 -0.37 -10.48
CA ASP A 500 -6.37 -0.93 -11.42
C ASP A 500 -4.96 -0.83 -10.85
N ALA A 501 -4.42 -1.97 -10.43
CA ALA A 501 -3.09 -2.05 -9.86
C ALA A 501 -1.99 -1.69 -10.88
N GLN A 502 -2.25 -1.77 -12.18
CA GLN A 502 -1.29 -1.39 -13.22
C GLN A 502 -1.07 0.12 -13.31
N LYS A 503 -2.04 0.95 -12.88
CA LYS A 503 -1.83 2.40 -12.82
C LYS A 503 -0.71 2.78 -11.85
N PHE A 504 -0.68 2.16 -10.68
CA PHE A 504 0.33 2.38 -9.63
C PHE A 504 1.68 1.72 -9.96
N ALA A 505 1.66 0.56 -10.62
CA ALA A 505 2.87 -0.21 -10.98
C ALA A 505 3.80 -0.48 -9.78
N ILE A 506 3.28 -1.11 -8.73
CA ILE A 506 4.01 -1.36 -7.47
C ILE A 506 4.17 -2.84 -7.13
N GLN A 507 3.70 -3.75 -7.98
CA GLN A 507 3.64 -5.18 -7.66
C GLN A 507 5.03 -5.77 -7.38
N ARG A 508 6.10 -5.15 -7.89
CA ARG A 508 7.48 -5.52 -7.56
C ARG A 508 7.86 -5.13 -6.13
N SER A 509 7.50 -3.91 -5.67
CA SER A 509 7.80 -3.43 -4.32
C SER A 509 6.93 -4.10 -3.25
N LEU A 510 5.78 -4.67 -3.61
CA LEU A 510 4.96 -5.49 -2.71
C LEU A 510 5.55 -6.87 -2.39
N ARG A 511 6.48 -7.39 -3.20
CA ARG A 511 7.09 -8.71 -2.96
C ARG A 511 8.13 -8.62 -1.82
N PRO A 512 8.35 -9.70 -1.05
CA PRO A 512 9.42 -9.72 -0.06
C PRO A 512 10.80 -9.46 -0.67
N GLN A 513 11.63 -8.72 0.06
CA GLN A 513 13.00 -8.37 -0.31
C GLN A 513 13.94 -8.66 0.87
N SER A 514 15.22 -8.91 0.59
CA SER A 514 16.18 -9.29 1.63
C SER A 514 16.55 -8.14 2.57
N ASP A 515 16.64 -6.94 2.02
CA ASP A 515 17.29 -5.79 2.68
C ASP A 515 16.30 -4.70 3.10
N VAL A 516 15.03 -4.81 2.68
CA VAL A 516 13.95 -3.90 3.00
C VAL A 516 12.70 -4.69 3.34
N ARG A 517 11.95 -4.19 4.32
CA ARG A 517 10.65 -4.75 4.73
C ARG A 517 9.54 -4.01 4.00
N LEU A 518 8.41 -4.67 3.84
CA LEU A 518 7.21 -4.00 3.34
C LEU A 518 6.68 -3.06 4.44
N GLY A 519 6.31 -1.85 4.06
CA GLY A 519 5.41 -1.00 4.85
C GLY A 519 4.17 -0.69 4.01
N VAL A 520 3.02 -0.68 4.66
CA VAL A 520 1.72 -0.56 4.00
C VAL A 520 0.89 0.57 4.59
N SER A 521 0.24 1.32 3.69
CA SER A 521 -0.88 2.18 4.05
C SER A 521 -2.17 1.37 4.02
N LEU A 522 -2.96 1.50 5.08
CA LEU A 522 -4.21 0.79 5.24
C LEU A 522 -5.37 1.76 5.15
N TYR A 523 -6.22 1.56 4.14
CA TYR A 523 -7.42 2.35 3.90
C TYR A 523 -8.65 1.52 4.19
N GLY A 524 -9.33 1.81 5.30
CA GLY A 524 -10.60 1.21 5.66
C GLY A 524 -10.54 -0.30 5.91
N GLN A 525 -11.68 -0.94 5.66
CA GLN A 525 -11.91 -2.36 5.99
C GLN A 525 -10.90 -3.37 5.43
N PRO A 526 -10.35 -3.22 4.21
CA PRO A 526 -9.39 -4.19 3.69
C PRO A 526 -8.15 -4.37 4.56
N GLY A 527 -7.63 -3.31 5.19
CA GLY A 527 -6.51 -3.38 6.11
C GLY A 527 -6.83 -4.08 7.44
N MET A 528 -8.11 -4.14 7.80
CA MET A 528 -8.61 -4.73 9.05
C MET A 528 -9.01 -6.21 8.89
N SER A 529 -8.72 -6.83 7.73
CA SER A 529 -9.26 -8.14 7.35
C SER A 529 -8.25 -9.28 7.48
N ALA A 530 -8.72 -10.45 7.92
CA ALA A 530 -7.91 -11.67 7.90
C ALA A 530 -7.48 -12.07 6.47
N ALA A 531 -8.18 -11.60 5.43
CA ALA A 531 -7.81 -11.83 4.04
C ALA A 531 -6.47 -11.17 3.70
N PHE A 532 -6.31 -9.90 4.07
CA PHE A 532 -5.05 -9.18 3.89
C PHE A 532 -3.88 -9.90 4.58
N MET A 533 -4.06 -10.38 5.81
CA MET A 533 -3.01 -11.14 6.51
C MET A 533 -2.67 -12.47 5.86
N ARG A 534 -3.65 -13.19 5.31
CA ARG A 534 -3.38 -14.44 4.59
C ARG A 534 -2.56 -14.16 3.33
N GLU A 535 -2.86 -13.08 2.62
CA GLU A 535 -2.14 -12.68 1.41
C GLU A 535 -0.68 -12.32 1.72
N LEU A 536 -0.44 -11.47 2.73
CA LEU A 536 0.93 -11.13 3.15
C LEU A 536 1.76 -12.38 3.50
N ARG A 537 1.17 -13.32 4.25
CA ARG A 537 1.84 -14.59 4.58
C ARG A 537 2.07 -15.48 3.37
N ALA A 538 1.09 -15.57 2.46
CA ALA A 538 1.22 -16.36 1.23
C ALA A 538 2.32 -15.81 0.32
N GLN A 539 2.51 -14.49 0.31
CA GLN A 539 3.61 -13.83 -0.40
C GLN A 539 4.97 -14.03 0.28
N GLY A 540 5.00 -14.50 1.53
CA GLY A 540 6.23 -14.78 2.28
C GLY A 540 6.67 -13.68 3.23
N HIS A 541 5.84 -12.65 3.47
CA HIS A 541 6.13 -11.61 4.46
C HIS A 541 6.04 -12.19 5.87
N LYS A 542 7.10 -11.95 6.66
CA LYS A 542 7.16 -12.32 8.09
C LYS A 542 7.12 -11.09 9.01
N HIS A 543 7.60 -9.97 8.49
CA HIS A 543 7.75 -8.70 9.16
C HIS A 543 7.34 -7.58 8.20
N TYR A 544 6.55 -6.64 8.69
CA TYR A 544 6.13 -5.46 7.92
C TYR A 544 5.78 -4.29 8.85
N GLY A 545 5.69 -3.09 8.33
CA GLY A 545 5.19 -1.91 9.04
C GLY A 545 3.79 -1.52 8.59
N VAL A 546 2.90 -1.11 9.49
CA VAL A 546 1.73 -0.31 9.10
C VAL A 546 2.15 1.14 9.18
N THR A 547 2.48 1.73 8.02
CA THR A 547 3.07 3.08 7.92
C THR A 547 2.02 4.17 8.07
N GLU A 548 0.81 3.89 7.60
CA GLU A 548 -0.36 4.74 7.77
C GLU A 548 -1.62 3.89 7.95
N PHE A 549 -2.54 4.38 8.76
CA PHE A 549 -3.84 3.76 8.99
C PHE A 549 -4.94 4.81 8.94
N HIS A 550 -5.86 4.61 8.00
CA HIS A 550 -7.02 5.45 7.74
C HIS A 550 -8.27 4.62 8.05
N PRO A 551 -9.00 4.86 9.16
CA PRO A 551 -10.11 4.01 9.59
C PRO A 551 -11.24 3.92 8.56
N LEU A 552 -11.53 5.02 7.87
CA LEU A 552 -12.64 5.21 6.91
C LEU A 552 -14.06 4.87 7.43
N LYS A 553 -14.19 4.50 8.70
CA LYS A 553 -15.41 4.29 9.47
C LYS A 553 -15.07 4.34 10.97
N PRO A 554 -16.04 4.63 11.85
CA PRO A 554 -15.83 4.48 13.30
C PRO A 554 -15.52 3.03 13.67
N LEU A 555 -14.58 2.84 14.59
CA LEU A 555 -14.24 1.54 15.17
C LEU A 555 -14.61 1.51 16.64
N SER A 556 -15.32 0.45 17.05
CA SER A 556 -15.53 0.14 18.47
C SER A 556 -14.22 -0.32 19.13
N PRO A 557 -14.13 -0.33 20.47
CA PRO A 557 -12.96 -0.87 21.16
C PRO A 557 -12.68 -2.33 20.77
N GLU A 558 -13.73 -3.14 20.58
CA GLU A 558 -13.59 -4.54 20.16
C GLU A 558 -13.01 -4.66 18.74
N ASP A 559 -13.54 -3.90 17.78
CA ASP A 559 -13.07 -3.90 16.39
C ASP A 559 -11.62 -3.41 16.28
N LEU A 560 -11.27 -2.36 17.02
CA LEU A 560 -9.92 -1.82 17.03
C LEU A 560 -8.95 -2.80 17.70
N ARG A 561 -9.33 -3.45 18.80
CA ARG A 561 -8.52 -4.52 19.42
C ARG A 561 -8.30 -5.67 18.45
N ALA A 562 -9.36 -6.15 17.81
CA ALA A 562 -9.26 -7.22 16.82
C ALA A 562 -8.33 -6.83 15.66
N THR A 563 -8.37 -5.57 15.21
CA THR A 563 -7.47 -5.04 14.19
C THR A 563 -6.01 -5.04 14.66
N LEU A 564 -5.72 -4.45 15.82
CA LEU A 564 -4.35 -4.40 16.36
C LEU A 564 -3.79 -5.80 16.65
N ASP A 565 -4.61 -6.68 17.23
CA ASP A 565 -4.23 -8.08 17.46
C ASP A 565 -4.00 -8.82 16.14
N LEU A 566 -4.81 -8.58 15.11
CA LEU A 566 -4.60 -9.16 13.79
C LEU A 566 -3.22 -8.78 13.23
N HIS A 567 -2.84 -7.49 13.32
CA HIS A 567 -1.55 -7.00 12.84
C HIS A 567 -0.38 -7.51 13.68
N ARG A 568 -0.49 -7.42 15.01
CA ARG A 568 0.50 -7.98 15.96
C ARG A 568 0.71 -9.46 15.70
N ASN A 569 -0.38 -10.20 15.52
CA ASN A 569 -0.32 -11.64 15.25
C ASN A 569 0.23 -11.97 13.87
N GLY A 570 0.07 -11.06 12.90
CA GLY A 570 0.55 -11.16 11.53
C GLY A 570 2.01 -10.80 11.33
N GLY A 571 2.69 -10.24 12.34
CA GLY A 571 4.10 -9.85 12.27
C GLY A 571 4.32 -8.36 11.95
N ALA A 572 3.35 -7.49 12.25
CA ALA A 572 3.59 -6.05 12.18
C ALA A 572 4.64 -5.64 13.22
N ASP A 573 5.70 -4.97 12.78
CA ASP A 573 6.75 -4.44 13.65
C ASP A 573 6.28 -3.15 14.34
N PHE A 574 5.42 -2.37 13.67
CA PHE A 574 4.80 -1.17 14.22
C PHE A 574 3.45 -0.85 13.56
N PHE A 575 2.65 -0.02 14.23
CA PHE A 575 1.37 0.48 13.76
C PHE A 575 1.26 1.99 13.94
N SER A 576 1.19 2.70 12.81
CA SER A 576 1.17 4.16 12.73
C SER A 576 -0.17 4.67 12.20
N PHE A 577 -0.63 5.78 12.76
CA PHE A 577 -1.83 6.53 12.39
C PHE A 577 -1.61 8.00 12.70
N PHE A 578 -2.35 8.90 12.06
CA PHE A 578 -2.20 10.34 12.28
C PHE A 578 -2.78 10.75 13.63
N LEU A 579 -2.00 11.51 14.41
CA LEU A 579 -2.42 12.11 15.68
C LEU A 579 -2.00 13.58 15.68
N GLU A 580 -2.98 14.48 15.80
CA GLU A 580 -2.69 15.92 15.77
C GLU A 580 -1.94 16.39 17.04
N PRO A 581 -0.95 17.27 16.89
CA PRO A 581 -0.26 17.87 18.03
C PRO A 581 -1.20 18.67 18.93
N VAL A 582 -1.03 18.48 20.25
CA VAL A 582 -1.68 19.35 21.26
C VAL A 582 -0.63 19.97 22.18
N TRP A 583 -0.88 21.22 22.54
CA TRP A 583 -0.10 21.96 23.52
C TRP A 583 -1.01 22.54 24.59
N GLN A 584 -0.67 22.31 25.86
CA GLN A 584 -1.47 22.74 27.03
C GLN A 584 -2.96 22.39 26.89
N HIS A 585 -3.23 21.14 26.45
CA HIS A 585 -4.58 20.60 26.20
C HIS A 585 -5.39 21.31 25.10
N ARG A 586 -4.73 22.05 24.21
CA ARG A 586 -5.36 22.67 23.04
C ARG A 586 -4.69 22.17 21.77
N PRO A 587 -5.46 21.92 20.69
CA PRO A 587 -4.87 21.66 19.38
C PRO A 587 -3.93 22.79 18.98
N VAL A 588 -2.79 22.44 18.40
CA VAL A 588 -1.92 23.44 17.75
C VAL A 588 -2.57 23.84 16.43
N GLU A 589 -2.70 25.14 16.19
CA GLU A 589 -3.37 25.67 14.99
C GLU A 589 -2.55 25.38 13.72
N ARG A 590 -3.16 24.66 12.77
CA ARG A 590 -2.54 24.26 11.51
C ARG A 590 -3.53 23.63 10.53
N ALA A 591 -3.06 23.30 9.32
CA ALA A 591 -3.77 22.41 8.41
C ALA A 591 -3.83 20.99 9.02
N ILE A 592 -5.03 20.55 9.35
CA ILE A 592 -5.28 19.24 9.99
C ILE A 592 -5.29 18.15 8.93
N ASN A 593 -4.64 17.02 9.20
CA ASN A 593 -4.86 15.84 8.38
C ASN A 593 -6.28 15.32 8.64
N PRO A 594 -7.14 15.23 7.61
CA PRO A 594 -8.55 14.89 7.79
C PRO A 594 -8.78 13.52 8.42
N PHE A 595 -7.80 12.61 8.36
CA PHE A 595 -7.86 11.28 8.96
C PHE A 595 -7.21 11.18 10.34
N SER A 596 -6.76 12.30 10.92
CA SER A 596 -6.17 12.31 12.25
C SER A 596 -7.16 11.89 13.33
N LEU A 597 -6.74 10.93 14.16
CA LEU A 597 -7.48 10.52 15.35
C LEU A 597 -7.41 11.65 16.37
N SER A 598 -8.55 12.27 16.64
CA SER A 598 -8.66 13.31 17.67
C SER A 598 -10.11 13.43 18.17
N PRO A 599 -10.34 13.89 19.41
CA PRO A 599 -11.69 14.03 19.96
C PRO A 599 -12.62 14.92 19.13
N GLY A 600 -12.07 15.87 18.37
CA GLY A 600 -12.82 16.86 17.62
C GLY A 600 -13.01 16.54 16.13
N ASN A 601 -12.55 15.37 15.66
CA ASN A 601 -12.58 15.02 14.24
C ASN A 601 -13.59 13.91 13.94
N PRO A 602 -14.84 14.22 13.58
CA PRO A 602 -15.84 13.21 13.23
C PRO A 602 -15.63 12.62 11.83
N TYR A 603 -14.68 13.15 11.04
CA TYR A 603 -14.50 12.71 9.66
C TYR A 603 -14.17 11.22 9.63
N LYS A 604 -15.04 10.47 8.94
CA LYS A 604 -14.97 9.00 8.82
C LYS A 604 -14.79 8.27 10.17
N GLY A 605 -15.29 8.84 11.28
CA GLY A 605 -15.25 8.23 12.61
C GLY A 605 -13.88 8.26 13.30
N SER A 606 -13.05 9.25 12.99
CA SER A 606 -11.72 9.41 13.61
C SER A 606 -11.81 9.71 15.12
N ASP A 607 -12.83 10.45 15.56
CA ASP A 607 -13.16 10.73 16.97
C ASP A 607 -13.50 9.46 17.76
N GLN A 608 -14.42 8.65 17.25
CA GLN A 608 -14.81 7.39 17.90
C GLN A 608 -13.65 6.40 17.93
N THR A 609 -12.85 6.36 16.85
CA THR A 609 -11.66 5.50 16.80
C THR A 609 -10.58 5.99 17.78
N PHE A 610 -10.45 7.30 17.98
CA PHE A 610 -9.58 7.87 19.01
C PHE A 610 -10.02 7.45 20.42
N ASP A 611 -11.31 7.55 20.75
CA ASP A 611 -11.83 7.13 22.04
C ASP A 611 -11.65 5.62 22.28
N SER A 612 -11.88 4.80 21.25
CA SER A 612 -11.58 3.37 21.28
C SER A 612 -10.10 3.11 21.55
N MET A 613 -9.18 3.84 20.90
CA MET A 613 -7.74 3.71 21.17
C MET A 613 -7.40 4.05 22.62
N ARG A 614 -7.98 5.13 23.17
CA ARG A 614 -7.78 5.51 24.57
C ARG A 614 -8.24 4.42 25.53
N GLN A 615 -9.44 3.88 25.32
CA GLN A 615 -9.97 2.81 26.16
C GLN A 615 -9.05 1.58 26.13
N LEU A 616 -8.60 1.17 24.93
CA LEU A 616 -7.75 0.00 24.77
C LEU A 616 -6.38 0.11 25.45
N LEU A 617 -5.80 1.32 25.48
CA LEU A 617 -4.51 1.54 26.11
C LEU A 617 -4.60 1.69 27.64
N GLN A 618 -5.80 1.97 28.17
CA GLN A 618 -6.05 2.06 29.61
C GLN A 618 -6.29 0.69 30.26
N GLU A 619 -6.87 -0.26 29.51
CA GLU A 619 -7.15 -1.63 29.94
C GLU A 619 -5.93 -2.56 29.91
#